data_AF-A0A3D5A276-F1
#
_entry.id   AF-A0A3D5A276-F1
#
_cell.length_a   1.000
_cell.length_b   1.000
_cell.length_c   1.000
_cell.angle_alpha   90.00
_cell.angle_beta   90.00
_cell.angle_gamma   90.00
#
_symmetry.space_group_name_H-M   'P 1'
#
loop_
_entity.id
_entity.type
_entity.pdbx_description
1 polymer ?
#
loop_
_entity_poly.entity_id
_entity_poly.type
_entity_poly.pdbx_seq_one_letter_code
_entity_poly.pdbx_strand_id
1 'polypeptide(L)'
;MDTSRARSLAAQYRTELMDHVVPYWERYSLDTEHGGFFTCFDRQWQLYDPGKWAWFQGRAVWMFSRLYRTAGQEPHWLEAAQRGIEFIDRHLFDPQGRMYSAVTRDGAPRWAPKGIFSECFTIYGLAQYARAAQDAGALDGAQRLFSRVLEMAEQPELDGPRLPGQPPFVIHAVPMILLNLAQEMREATGSNEYDRVADEMLYRILRLHCHPEHSAVFENVLADGEVVDDPDGRVLNPGHAMESAWFILREAQYRNDNELRDRAVQMIDWSLDAGWDDEYGGMLYFVDARDRPNRYLQWDMKLWWVHLETLYALLLGHRMTGRADLLAWFERVHEWTWARFPDRQHGEWYGYLRRDGEVCLPLKGSAWKGFYHVPRALLLIAELLDEMAGK
;
A
#
# COMPACT_ATOMS: atom_id res chain seq x y z
N MET A 1 12.35 0.57 -22.59
CA MET A 1 11.41 1.60 -23.09
C MET A 1 12.21 2.69 -23.76
N ASP A 2 11.76 3.25 -24.90
CA ASP A 2 12.45 4.40 -25.49
C ASP A 2 12.20 5.69 -24.66
N THR A 3 13.13 6.64 -24.75
CA THR A 3 13.09 7.90 -23.98
C THR A 3 11.85 8.74 -24.27
N SER A 4 11.32 8.72 -25.50
CA SER A 4 10.13 9.48 -25.87
C SER A 4 8.88 8.92 -25.20
N ARG A 5 8.73 7.59 -25.21
CA ARG A 5 7.64 6.90 -24.52
C ARG A 5 7.71 7.11 -23.00
N ALA A 6 8.91 7.02 -22.41
CA ALA A 6 9.12 7.29 -20.99
C ALA A 6 8.68 8.71 -20.60
N ARG A 7 9.08 9.73 -21.36
CA ARG A 7 8.65 11.13 -21.13
C ARG A 7 7.15 11.32 -21.28
N SER A 8 6.55 10.70 -22.29
CA SER A 8 5.11 10.78 -22.53
C SER A 8 4.32 10.16 -21.37
N LEU A 9 4.75 9.00 -20.88
CA LEU A 9 4.12 8.36 -19.74
C LEU A 9 4.34 9.17 -18.46
N ALA A 10 5.57 9.64 -18.19
CA ALA A 10 5.84 10.47 -17.01
C ALA A 10 4.92 11.70 -16.96
N ALA A 11 4.71 12.37 -18.10
CA ALA A 11 3.77 13.48 -18.21
C ALA A 11 2.32 13.04 -17.95
N GLN A 12 1.86 11.93 -18.52
CA GLN A 12 0.52 11.39 -18.28
C GLN A 12 0.27 11.10 -16.80
N TYR A 13 1.19 10.40 -16.13
CA TYR A 13 1.08 10.05 -14.72
C TYR A 13 1.10 11.30 -13.81
N ARG A 14 1.96 12.28 -14.13
CA ARG A 14 2.05 13.54 -13.39
C ARG A 14 0.78 14.40 -13.56
N THR A 15 0.27 14.53 -14.79
CA THR A 15 -1.00 15.22 -15.07
C THR A 15 -2.16 14.55 -14.33
N GLU A 16 -2.25 13.22 -14.36
CA GLU A 16 -3.29 12.51 -13.61
C GLU A 16 -3.19 12.77 -12.10
N LEU A 17 -1.98 12.74 -11.54
CA LEU A 17 -1.75 13.04 -10.13
C LEU A 17 -2.20 14.46 -9.78
N MET A 18 -1.65 15.45 -10.49
CA MET A 18 -1.75 16.86 -10.13
C MET A 18 -3.06 17.53 -10.55
N ASP A 19 -3.69 17.05 -11.62
CA ASP A 19 -4.88 17.70 -12.18
C ASP A 19 -6.16 16.92 -11.87
N HIS A 20 -6.05 15.61 -11.60
CA HIS A 20 -7.22 14.72 -11.48
C HIS A 20 -7.33 13.96 -10.15
N VAL A 21 -6.27 13.88 -9.34
CA VAL A 21 -6.30 13.14 -8.06
C VAL A 21 -6.13 14.07 -6.87
N VAL A 22 -4.98 14.75 -6.76
CA VAL A 22 -4.63 15.59 -5.60
C VAL A 22 -5.67 16.69 -5.35
N PRO A 23 -6.11 17.49 -6.35
CA PRO A 23 -7.03 18.60 -6.11
C PRO A 23 -8.37 18.18 -5.52
N TYR A 24 -8.82 16.97 -5.83
CA TYR A 24 -10.08 16.46 -5.28
C TYR A 24 -9.92 16.04 -3.82
N TRP A 25 -8.86 15.32 -3.48
CA TRP A 25 -8.59 14.96 -2.09
C TRP A 25 -8.37 16.19 -1.22
N GLU A 26 -7.66 17.21 -1.71
CA GLU A 26 -7.51 18.49 -1.01
C GLU A 26 -8.85 19.18 -0.76
N ARG A 27 -9.67 19.27 -1.81
CA ARG A 27 -10.94 19.98 -1.75
C ARG A 27 -11.95 19.32 -0.82
N TYR A 28 -12.03 18.00 -0.84
CA TYR A 28 -13.13 17.28 -0.21
C TYR A 28 -12.74 16.59 1.09
N SER A 29 -11.50 16.12 1.25
CA SER A 29 -11.16 15.25 2.39
C SER A 29 -10.82 15.99 3.67
N LEU A 30 -10.34 17.23 3.59
CA LEU A 30 -9.90 17.98 4.78
C LEU A 30 -11.09 18.36 5.66
N ASP A 31 -11.11 17.88 6.90
CA ASP A 31 -12.08 18.35 7.90
C ASP A 31 -11.51 19.57 8.62
N THR A 32 -11.88 20.76 8.15
CA THR A 32 -11.40 22.02 8.73
C THR A 32 -12.00 22.33 10.10
N GLU A 33 -13.05 21.62 10.53
CA GLU A 33 -13.74 21.83 11.81
C GLU A 33 -13.17 20.95 12.91
N HIS A 34 -13.03 19.63 12.67
CA HIS A 34 -12.55 18.68 13.69
C HIS A 34 -11.12 18.18 13.45
N GLY A 35 -10.52 18.48 12.30
CA GLY A 35 -9.22 17.92 11.91
C GLY A 35 -9.31 16.52 11.30
N GLY A 36 -8.18 16.03 10.79
CA GLY A 36 -8.10 14.78 10.05
C GLY A 36 -8.79 14.82 8.68
N PHE A 37 -9.01 13.63 8.12
CA PHE A 37 -9.42 13.44 6.73
C PHE A 37 -10.63 12.52 6.62
N PHE A 38 -11.60 12.93 5.81
CA PHE A 38 -12.69 12.08 5.33
C PHE A 38 -12.22 11.17 4.21
N THR A 39 -12.84 10.00 4.11
CA THR A 39 -12.56 9.03 3.03
C THR A 39 -13.83 8.52 2.35
N CYS A 40 -14.96 8.49 3.04
CA CYS A 40 -16.19 7.86 2.55
C CYS A 40 -16.99 8.79 1.61
N PHE A 41 -16.53 8.86 0.35
CA PHE A 41 -17.15 9.66 -0.71
C PHE A 41 -17.80 8.80 -1.78
N ASP A 42 -19.00 9.18 -2.21
CA ASP A 42 -19.63 8.62 -3.41
C ASP A 42 -18.93 9.13 -4.69
N ARG A 43 -19.47 8.79 -5.86
CA ARG A 43 -18.90 9.18 -7.15
C ARG A 43 -18.78 10.70 -7.32
N GLN A 44 -19.75 11.44 -6.79
CA GLN A 44 -19.89 12.90 -6.91
C GLN A 44 -19.22 13.66 -5.77
N TRP A 45 -18.36 12.98 -5.00
CA TRP A 45 -17.70 13.56 -3.83
C TRP A 45 -18.67 13.99 -2.72
N GLN A 46 -19.86 13.40 -2.65
CA GLN A 46 -20.73 13.56 -1.50
C GLN A 46 -20.25 12.66 -0.37
N LEU A 47 -20.04 13.25 0.80
CA LEU A 47 -19.64 12.54 2.01
C LEU A 47 -20.84 11.73 2.53
N TYR A 48 -20.73 10.40 2.56
CA TYR A 48 -21.81 9.54 3.06
C TYR A 48 -21.54 8.95 4.45
N ASP A 49 -20.30 8.96 4.92
CA ASP A 49 -19.95 8.64 6.31
C ASP A 49 -18.84 9.59 6.79
N PRO A 50 -19.12 10.46 7.78
CA PRO A 50 -18.14 11.42 8.27
C PRO A 50 -17.14 10.81 9.29
N GLY A 51 -17.26 9.51 9.59
CA GLY A 51 -16.31 8.79 10.44
C GLY A 51 -14.88 8.80 9.88
N LYS A 52 -13.91 8.75 10.79
CA LYS A 52 -12.48 8.86 10.47
C LYS A 52 -11.81 7.51 10.67
N TRP A 53 -11.30 6.92 9.58
CA TRP A 53 -10.59 5.64 9.58
C TRP A 53 -9.10 5.87 9.81
N ALA A 54 -8.54 5.19 10.82
CA ALA A 54 -7.20 5.46 11.32
C ALA A 54 -6.10 5.26 10.28
N TRP A 55 -6.18 4.19 9.48
CA TRP A 55 -5.23 3.90 8.41
C TRP A 55 -5.07 5.07 7.46
N PHE A 56 -6.18 5.71 7.09
CA PHE A 56 -6.17 6.81 6.14
C PHE A 56 -5.77 8.14 6.74
N GLN A 57 -5.81 8.29 8.07
CA GLN A 57 -5.22 9.46 8.70
C GLN A 57 -3.70 9.46 8.50
N GLY A 58 -3.03 8.37 8.90
CA GLY A 58 -1.57 8.25 8.74
C GLY A 58 -1.12 8.23 7.27
N ARG A 59 -1.87 7.54 6.39
CA ARG A 59 -1.58 7.51 4.95
C ARG A 59 -1.73 8.88 4.28
N ALA A 60 -2.74 9.67 4.64
CA ALA A 60 -2.90 11.03 4.10
C ALA A 60 -1.79 11.97 4.60
N VAL A 61 -1.40 11.87 5.88
CA VAL A 61 -0.22 12.59 6.41
C VAL A 61 1.03 12.25 5.59
N TRP A 62 1.27 10.97 5.31
CA TRP A 62 2.39 10.54 4.47
C TRP A 62 2.30 11.16 3.07
N MET A 63 1.13 11.10 2.43
CA MET A 63 0.95 11.55 1.05
C MET A 63 1.17 13.06 0.91
N PHE A 64 0.54 13.87 1.78
CA PHE A 64 0.75 15.32 1.78
C PHE A 64 2.21 15.69 2.08
N SER A 65 2.84 15.02 3.05
CA SER A 65 4.26 15.24 3.37
C SER A 65 5.18 14.89 2.19
N ARG A 66 4.87 13.80 1.47
CA ARG A 66 5.62 13.39 0.28
C ARG A 66 5.44 14.40 -0.87
N LEU A 67 4.21 14.85 -1.15
CA LEU A 67 3.93 15.88 -2.16
C LEU A 67 4.68 17.18 -1.86
N TYR A 68 4.68 17.63 -0.61
CA TYR A 68 5.48 18.78 -0.19
C TYR A 68 6.95 18.60 -0.56
N ARG A 69 7.53 17.43 -0.30
CA ARG A 69 8.94 17.19 -0.58
C ARG A 69 9.29 17.07 -2.06
N THR A 70 8.40 16.55 -2.90
CA THR A 70 8.77 16.16 -4.29
C THR A 70 7.97 16.82 -5.40
N ALA A 71 6.83 17.44 -5.09
CA ALA A 71 5.88 17.94 -6.10
C ALA A 71 5.63 19.45 -6.08
N GLY A 72 6.32 20.23 -5.24
CA GLY A 72 6.23 21.71 -5.29
C GLY A 72 6.45 22.48 -3.98
N GLN A 73 6.62 21.82 -2.83
CA GLN A 73 6.74 22.48 -1.52
C GLN A 73 5.62 23.47 -1.21
N GLU A 74 4.40 23.16 -1.66
CA GLU A 74 3.24 24.02 -1.41
C GLU A 74 2.87 24.02 0.09
N PRO A 75 2.83 25.17 0.78
CA PRO A 75 2.66 25.22 2.24
C PRO A 75 1.40 24.52 2.76
N HIS A 76 0.30 24.59 2.00
CA HIS A 76 -0.98 23.99 2.38
C HIS A 76 -0.91 22.46 2.50
N TRP A 77 0.01 21.78 1.82
CA TRP A 77 0.24 20.34 2.02
C TRP A 77 0.85 20.05 3.38
N LEU A 78 1.80 20.86 3.84
CA LEU A 78 2.40 20.68 5.15
C LEU A 78 1.38 20.98 6.26
N GLU A 79 0.56 22.01 6.09
CA GLU A 79 -0.56 22.34 6.99
C GLU A 79 -1.60 21.21 7.06
N ALA A 80 -1.93 20.59 5.92
CA ALA A 80 -2.82 19.44 5.86
C ALA A 80 -2.24 18.24 6.63
N ALA A 81 -0.96 17.93 6.43
CA ALA A 81 -0.28 16.86 7.16
C ALA A 81 -0.24 17.13 8.67
N GLN A 82 0.09 18.35 9.09
CA GLN A 82 0.09 18.75 10.49
C GLN A 82 -1.30 18.55 11.13
N ARG A 83 -2.37 18.99 10.44
CA ARG A 83 -3.75 18.80 10.91
C ARG A 83 -4.13 17.32 11.08
N GLY A 84 -3.59 16.45 10.22
CA GLY A 84 -3.73 15.01 10.34
C GLY A 84 -3.06 14.47 11.60
N ILE A 85 -1.82 14.89 11.87
CA ILE A 85 -1.06 14.49 13.06
C ILE A 85 -1.77 14.94 14.35
N GLU A 86 -2.19 16.20 14.41
CA GLU A 86 -2.91 16.73 15.57
C GLU A 86 -4.22 15.96 15.86
N PHE A 87 -4.91 15.52 14.81
CA PHE A 87 -6.10 14.67 14.95
C PHE A 87 -5.76 13.26 15.46
N ILE A 88 -4.72 12.64 14.90
CA ILE A 88 -4.23 11.32 15.31
C ILE A 88 -3.89 11.32 16.80
N ASP A 89 -3.06 12.27 17.23
CA ASP A 89 -2.57 12.38 18.61
C ASP A 89 -3.70 12.61 19.61
N ARG A 90 -4.71 13.38 19.22
CA ARG A 90 -5.83 13.73 20.11
C ARG A 90 -6.88 12.63 20.25
N HIS A 91 -7.13 11.86 19.19
CA HIS A 91 -8.36 11.06 19.10
C HIS A 91 -8.16 9.58 18.80
N LEU A 92 -7.04 9.16 18.21
CA LEU A 92 -6.92 7.78 17.73
C LEU A 92 -6.31 6.82 18.73
N PHE A 93 -5.66 7.29 19.79
CA PHE A 93 -5.08 6.42 20.80
C PHE A 93 -6.07 6.17 21.96
N ASP A 94 -6.19 4.91 22.35
CA ASP A 94 -6.85 4.52 23.59
C ASP A 94 -5.93 4.80 24.81
N PRO A 95 -6.43 4.67 26.05
CA PRO A 95 -5.63 4.90 27.25
C PRO A 95 -4.45 3.91 27.44
N GLN A 96 -4.45 2.79 26.72
CA GLN A 96 -3.36 1.81 26.69
C GLN A 96 -2.33 2.14 25.58
N GLY A 97 -2.58 3.20 24.81
CA GLY A 97 -1.76 3.66 23.70
C GLY A 97 -1.85 2.76 22.46
N ARG A 98 -2.93 1.98 22.30
CA ARG A 98 -3.30 1.29 21.06
C ARG A 98 -4.18 2.18 20.21
N MET A 99 -4.18 2.00 18.90
CA MET A 99 -4.98 2.83 18.02
C MET A 99 -6.35 2.24 17.72
N TYR A 100 -7.41 3.01 17.94
CA TYR A 100 -8.75 2.71 17.44
C TYR A 100 -8.71 2.53 15.91
N SER A 101 -9.46 1.57 15.38
CA SER A 101 -9.54 1.39 13.91
C SER A 101 -10.27 2.54 13.23
N ALA A 102 -11.27 3.11 13.91
CA ALA A 102 -12.00 4.28 13.45
C ALA A 102 -12.72 5.00 14.61
N VAL A 103 -12.93 6.29 14.41
CA VAL A 103 -13.62 7.19 15.34
C VAL A 103 -14.74 7.94 14.62
N THR A 104 -15.66 8.56 15.36
CA THR A 104 -16.63 9.52 14.81
C THR A 104 -15.89 10.76 14.28
N ARG A 105 -16.61 11.63 13.56
CA ARG A 105 -16.05 12.86 13.00
C ARG A 105 -15.28 13.70 14.04
N ASP A 106 -15.87 13.81 15.23
CA ASP A 106 -15.39 14.56 16.40
C ASP A 106 -14.45 13.75 17.31
N GLY A 107 -14.12 12.50 16.93
CA GLY A 107 -13.06 11.73 17.57
C GLY A 107 -13.51 10.79 18.69
N ALA A 108 -14.81 10.53 18.85
CA ALA A 108 -15.29 9.50 19.77
C ALA A 108 -14.99 8.09 19.21
N PRO A 109 -14.49 7.14 20.01
CA PRO A 109 -14.20 5.78 19.54
C PRO A 109 -15.42 5.08 18.94
N ARG A 110 -15.27 4.55 17.72
CA ARG A 110 -16.33 3.81 17.01
C ARG A 110 -15.95 2.35 16.77
N TRP A 111 -14.67 2.09 16.52
CA TRP A 111 -14.14 0.75 16.26
C TRP A 111 -12.90 0.51 17.10
N ALA A 112 -12.88 -0.64 17.79
CA ALA A 112 -11.78 -1.04 18.67
C ALA A 112 -10.45 -1.15 17.91
N PRO A 113 -9.32 -1.09 18.64
CA PRO A 113 -8.03 -1.44 18.07
C PRO A 113 -8.04 -2.86 17.50
N LYS A 114 -7.38 -3.02 16.34
CA LYS A 114 -7.26 -4.31 15.66
C LYS A 114 -5.90 -4.39 14.96
N GLY A 115 -5.12 -5.41 15.30
CA GLY A 115 -3.78 -5.61 14.77
C GLY A 115 -2.87 -4.40 15.02
N ILE A 116 -1.87 -4.22 14.16
CA ILE A 116 -0.85 -3.16 14.29
C ILE A 116 -0.88 -2.13 13.16
N PHE A 117 -1.79 -2.28 12.20
CA PHE A 117 -1.74 -1.56 10.93
C PHE A 117 -2.04 -0.06 11.07
N SER A 118 -2.90 0.34 12.04
CA SER A 118 -3.18 1.75 12.31
C SER A 118 -1.94 2.48 12.81
N GLU A 119 -1.21 1.85 13.72
CA GLU A 119 0.06 2.32 14.27
C GLU A 119 1.13 2.36 13.18
N CYS A 120 1.20 1.32 12.34
CA CYS A 120 2.07 1.27 11.16
C CYS A 120 1.88 2.48 10.24
N PHE A 121 0.65 2.76 9.80
CA PHE A 121 0.41 3.89 8.90
C PHE A 121 0.63 5.25 9.58
N THR A 122 0.53 5.32 10.91
CA THR A 122 0.86 6.52 11.68
C THR A 122 2.35 6.77 11.72
N ILE A 123 3.17 5.74 12.00
CA ILE A 123 4.64 5.81 11.90
C ILE A 123 5.03 6.27 10.49
N TYR A 124 4.42 5.67 9.47
CA TYR A 124 4.66 6.00 8.07
C TYR A 124 4.43 7.50 7.81
N GLY A 125 3.28 8.04 8.25
CA GLY A 125 2.97 9.47 8.16
C GLY A 125 3.95 10.37 8.92
N LEU A 126 4.21 10.06 10.19
CA LEU A 126 5.11 10.84 11.05
C LEU A 126 6.54 10.88 10.50
N ALA A 127 7.06 9.75 10.00
CA ALA A 127 8.41 9.66 9.45
C ALA A 127 8.58 10.55 8.21
N GLN A 128 7.60 10.59 7.30
CA GLN A 128 7.67 11.51 6.16
C GLN A 128 7.43 12.97 6.57
N TYR A 129 6.50 13.22 7.50
CA TYR A 129 6.27 14.58 7.98
C TYR A 129 7.53 15.16 8.65
N ALA A 130 8.22 14.37 9.47
CA ALA A 130 9.48 14.77 10.08
C ALA A 130 10.53 15.18 9.04
N ARG A 131 10.63 14.46 7.92
CA ARG A 131 11.52 14.82 6.80
C ARG A 131 11.06 16.06 6.04
N ALA A 132 9.76 16.29 5.94
CA ALA A 132 9.16 17.42 5.22
C ALA A 132 9.26 18.72 6.01
N ALA A 133 8.92 18.69 7.30
CA ALA A 133 8.90 19.82 8.22
C ALA A 133 10.21 20.04 8.99
N GLN A 134 11.15 19.09 8.93
CA GLN A 134 12.32 19.02 9.83
C GLN A 134 11.91 18.99 11.31
N ASP A 135 10.82 18.27 11.60
CA ASP A 135 10.21 18.20 12.93
C ASP A 135 10.80 17.04 13.74
N ALA A 136 11.64 17.37 14.72
CA ALA A 136 12.27 16.40 15.61
C ALA A 136 11.26 15.70 16.55
N GLY A 137 10.16 16.35 16.90
CA GLY A 137 9.12 15.77 17.75
C GLY A 137 8.32 14.70 17.01
N ALA A 138 7.99 14.94 15.74
CA ALA A 138 7.36 13.95 14.87
C ALA A 138 8.27 12.73 14.66
N LEU A 139 9.58 12.95 14.46
CA LEU A 139 10.54 11.85 14.32
C LEU A 139 10.63 10.99 15.59
N ASP A 140 10.76 11.63 16.74
CA ASP A 140 10.81 10.97 18.05
C ASP A 140 9.49 10.21 18.35
N GLY A 141 8.34 10.77 17.97
CA GLY A 141 7.05 10.08 18.00
C GLY A 141 7.03 8.83 17.12
N ALA A 142 7.51 8.92 15.88
CA ALA A 142 7.61 7.79 14.96
C ALA A 142 8.52 6.68 15.51
N GLN A 143 9.68 7.03 16.08
CA GLN A 143 10.63 6.08 16.65
C GLN A 143 10.03 5.34 17.85
N ARG A 144 9.39 6.05 18.79
CA ARG A 144 8.72 5.41 19.93
C ARG A 144 7.61 4.46 19.49
N LEU A 145 6.76 4.90 18.55
CA LEU A 145 5.66 4.08 18.08
C LEU A 145 6.17 2.86 17.30
N PHE A 146 7.25 2.99 16.53
CA PHE A 146 7.91 1.90 15.85
C PHE A 146 8.40 0.82 16.81
N SER A 147 9.11 1.18 17.88
CA SER A 147 9.55 0.21 18.90
C SER A 147 8.38 -0.54 19.52
N ARG A 148 7.28 0.16 19.84
CA ARG A 148 6.06 -0.48 20.35
C ARG A 148 5.44 -1.42 19.32
N VAL A 149 5.43 -1.05 18.04
CA VAL A 149 4.88 -1.90 16.97
C VAL A 149 5.67 -3.19 16.81
N LEU A 150 6.99 -3.18 16.97
CA LEU A 150 7.79 -4.41 16.97
C LEU A 150 7.41 -5.34 18.12
N GLU A 151 7.19 -4.80 19.33
CA GLU A 151 6.72 -5.59 20.49
C GLU A 151 5.31 -6.15 20.28
N MET A 152 4.42 -5.37 19.64
CA MET A 152 3.05 -5.77 19.34
C MET A 152 2.95 -6.80 18.20
N ALA A 153 3.87 -6.76 17.23
CA ALA A 153 3.89 -7.69 16.11
C ALA A 153 4.12 -9.15 16.55
N GLU A 154 4.74 -9.35 17.72
CA GLU A 154 4.97 -10.67 18.32
C GLU A 154 3.79 -11.15 19.19
N GLN A 155 2.67 -10.42 19.21
CA GLN A 155 1.45 -10.70 19.97
C GLN A 155 0.28 -10.99 19.03
N PRO A 156 0.17 -12.22 18.46
CA PRO A 156 -0.86 -12.56 17.47
C PRO A 156 -2.30 -12.41 17.98
N GLU A 157 -2.51 -12.39 19.30
CA GLU A 157 -3.80 -12.14 19.94
C GLU A 157 -4.36 -10.73 19.70
N LEU A 158 -3.53 -9.79 19.24
CA LEU A 158 -3.96 -8.43 18.93
C LEU A 158 -4.84 -8.34 17.67
N ASP A 159 -4.81 -9.35 16.80
CA ASP A 159 -5.72 -9.49 15.65
C ASP A 159 -7.08 -10.12 16.03
N GLY A 160 -7.17 -10.64 17.25
CA GLY A 160 -8.35 -11.29 17.81
C GLY A 160 -7.99 -12.56 18.59
N PRO A 161 -8.92 -13.10 19.40
CA PRO A 161 -8.66 -14.34 20.13
C PRO A 161 -8.53 -15.51 19.15
N ARG A 162 -7.39 -16.21 19.20
CA ARG A 162 -7.20 -17.46 18.45
C ARG A 162 -8.16 -18.52 18.99
N LEU A 163 -8.93 -19.13 18.10
CA LEU A 163 -9.83 -20.24 18.44
C LEU A 163 -9.07 -21.57 18.41
N PRO A 164 -9.44 -22.57 19.25
CA PRO A 164 -8.69 -23.83 19.36
C PRO A 164 -8.51 -24.64 18.06
N GLY A 165 -9.41 -24.45 17.09
CA GLY A 165 -9.35 -25.14 15.79
C GLY A 165 -8.69 -24.33 14.67
N GLN A 166 -8.21 -23.11 14.95
CA GLN A 166 -7.55 -22.29 13.94
C GLN A 166 -6.06 -22.65 13.88
N PRO A 167 -5.53 -22.96 12.68
CA PRO A 167 -4.09 -23.06 12.50
C PRO A 167 -3.42 -21.76 12.97
N PRO A 168 -2.24 -21.85 13.61
CA PRO A 168 -1.53 -20.69 14.13
C PRO A 168 -0.81 -19.95 12.99
N PHE A 169 -1.59 -19.39 12.05
CA PHE A 169 -1.06 -18.74 10.87
C PHE A 169 -0.19 -17.54 11.22
N VAL A 170 0.92 -17.42 10.48
CA VAL A 170 1.69 -16.21 10.28
C VAL A 170 1.17 -15.57 8.98
N ILE A 171 0.76 -14.31 9.06
CA ILE A 171 0.17 -13.58 7.94
C ILE A 171 1.24 -12.77 7.21
N HIS A 172 1.24 -12.82 5.87
CA HIS A 172 2.22 -12.16 5.01
C HIS A 172 2.25 -10.63 5.20
N ALA A 173 1.10 -10.04 5.49
CA ALA A 173 0.92 -8.60 5.62
C ALA A 173 1.80 -7.98 6.73
N VAL A 174 2.12 -8.72 7.79
CA VAL A 174 2.94 -8.22 8.91
C VAL A 174 4.39 -7.99 8.49
N PRO A 175 5.15 -8.99 8.01
CA PRO A 175 6.51 -8.74 7.58
C PRO A 175 6.57 -7.80 6.36
N MET A 176 5.57 -7.82 5.49
CA MET A 176 5.47 -6.88 4.36
C MET A 176 5.43 -5.41 4.83
N ILE A 177 4.53 -5.04 5.75
CA ILE A 177 4.42 -3.65 6.20
C ILE A 177 5.63 -3.22 7.05
N LEU A 178 6.17 -4.13 7.87
CA LEU A 178 7.33 -3.84 8.71
C LEU A 178 8.61 -3.65 7.89
N LEU A 179 8.78 -4.36 6.76
CA LEU A 179 9.87 -4.08 5.81
C LEU A 179 9.77 -2.65 5.28
N ASN A 180 8.59 -2.26 4.80
CA ASN A 180 8.38 -0.91 4.28
C ASN A 180 8.59 0.18 5.35
N LEU A 181 8.14 -0.08 6.59
CA LEU A 181 8.38 0.82 7.73
C LEU A 181 9.85 0.97 8.08
N ALA A 182 10.60 -0.14 8.10
CA ALA A 182 12.04 -0.10 8.34
C ALA A 182 12.76 0.75 7.29
N GLN A 183 12.36 0.64 6.02
CA GLN A 183 12.89 1.47 4.93
C GLN A 183 12.60 2.95 5.14
N GLU A 184 11.36 3.34 5.47
CA GLU A 184 11.02 4.74 5.73
C GLU A 184 11.73 5.29 6.96
N MET A 185 11.80 4.52 8.04
CA MET A 185 12.48 4.94 9.28
C MET A 185 13.98 5.11 9.05
N ARG A 186 14.62 4.22 8.29
CA ARG A 186 16.01 4.37 7.84
C ARG A 186 16.21 5.67 7.08
N GLU A 187 15.32 5.99 6.14
CA GLU A 187 15.41 7.24 5.40
C GLU A 187 15.14 8.50 6.26
N ALA A 188 14.26 8.41 7.26
CA ALA A 188 13.92 9.53 8.12
C ALA A 188 14.99 9.83 9.18
N THR A 189 15.66 8.80 9.68
CA THR A 189 16.69 8.90 10.72
C THR A 189 18.11 8.98 10.18
N GLY A 190 18.36 8.43 8.99
CA GLY A 190 19.71 8.16 8.49
C GLY A 190 20.43 7.03 9.24
N SER A 191 19.72 6.27 10.08
CA SER A 191 20.27 5.21 10.95
C SER A 191 20.18 3.84 10.28
N ASN A 192 21.24 3.04 10.40
CA ASN A 192 21.27 1.66 9.91
C ASN A 192 20.67 0.65 10.91
N GLU A 193 20.17 1.10 12.07
CA GLU A 193 19.56 0.20 13.06
C GLU A 193 18.33 -0.55 12.51
N TYR A 194 17.62 0.08 11.57
CA TYR A 194 16.45 -0.48 10.90
C TYR A 194 16.80 -1.58 9.90
N ASP A 195 18.07 -1.72 9.49
CA ASP A 195 18.50 -2.79 8.58
C ASP A 195 18.27 -4.17 9.20
N ARG A 196 18.42 -4.30 10.52
CA ARG A 196 18.15 -5.57 11.23
C ARG A 196 16.69 -5.98 11.14
N VAL A 197 15.79 -5.01 11.23
CA VAL A 197 14.35 -5.26 11.06
C VAL A 197 14.08 -5.65 9.61
N ALA A 198 14.66 -4.94 8.65
CA ALA A 198 14.54 -5.29 7.23
C ALA A 198 15.04 -6.71 6.95
N ASP A 199 16.20 -7.12 7.51
CA ASP A 199 16.75 -8.47 7.38
C ASP A 199 15.79 -9.54 7.89
N GLU A 200 15.21 -9.32 9.07
CA GLU A 200 14.26 -10.25 9.66
C GLU A 200 12.98 -10.35 8.83
N MET A 201 12.45 -9.22 8.34
CA MET A 201 11.23 -9.22 7.54
C MET A 201 11.46 -9.84 6.15
N LEU A 202 12.63 -9.61 5.54
CA LEU A 202 13.04 -10.30 4.33
C LEU A 202 13.12 -11.80 4.53
N TYR A 203 13.71 -12.26 5.65
CA TYR A 203 13.73 -13.68 5.99
C TYR A 203 12.30 -14.23 6.13
N ARG A 204 11.43 -13.57 6.90
CA ARG A 204 10.04 -14.02 7.06
C ARG A 204 9.33 -14.11 5.70
N ILE A 205 9.45 -13.11 4.83
CA ILE A 205 8.82 -13.12 3.49
C ILE A 205 9.41 -14.21 2.60
N LEU A 206 10.71 -14.17 2.34
CA LEU A 206 11.36 -15.00 1.33
C LEU A 206 11.49 -16.46 1.74
N ARG A 207 11.53 -16.72 3.05
CA ARG A 207 11.76 -18.06 3.57
C ARG A 207 10.47 -18.74 4.05
N LEU A 208 9.51 -18.01 4.60
CA LEU A 208 8.25 -18.59 5.10
C LEU A 208 7.12 -18.50 4.07
N HIS A 209 7.00 -17.40 3.32
CA HIS A 209 5.84 -17.17 2.45
C HIS A 209 6.08 -17.51 0.98
N CYS A 210 7.34 -17.52 0.52
CA CYS A 210 7.68 -17.84 -0.86
C CYS A 210 7.94 -19.35 -1.03
N HIS A 211 7.14 -20.00 -1.87
CA HIS A 211 7.19 -21.44 -2.11
C HIS A 211 7.51 -21.74 -3.59
N PRO A 212 8.79 -21.90 -3.97
CA PRO A 212 9.19 -22.17 -5.35
C PRO A 212 8.57 -23.42 -5.96
N GLU A 213 8.35 -24.46 -5.16
CA GLU A 213 7.69 -25.71 -5.56
C GLU A 213 6.23 -25.53 -5.97
N HIS A 214 5.61 -24.45 -5.51
CA HIS A 214 4.25 -24.04 -5.87
C HIS A 214 4.22 -22.84 -6.81
N SER A 215 5.38 -22.23 -7.08
CA SER A 215 5.47 -20.96 -7.84
C SER A 215 4.50 -19.90 -7.28
N ALA A 216 4.48 -19.73 -5.96
CA ALA A 216 3.48 -18.90 -5.28
C ALA A 216 4.03 -18.20 -4.04
N VAL A 217 3.38 -17.09 -3.69
CA VAL A 217 3.57 -16.34 -2.44
C VAL A 217 2.28 -16.46 -1.63
N PHE A 218 2.32 -17.19 -0.51
CA PHE A 218 1.15 -17.49 0.29
C PHE A 218 0.86 -16.41 1.32
N GLU A 219 -0.43 -16.04 1.46
CA GLU A 219 -0.86 -15.03 2.45
C GLU A 219 -0.74 -15.56 3.88
N ASN A 220 -0.99 -16.85 4.10
CA ASN A 220 -1.00 -17.49 5.41
C ASN A 220 -0.18 -18.78 5.38
N VAL A 221 0.78 -18.90 6.30
CA VAL A 221 1.62 -20.10 6.49
C VAL A 221 1.76 -20.40 7.98
N LEU A 222 2.21 -21.61 8.35
CA LEU A 222 2.59 -21.90 9.74
C LEU A 222 3.92 -21.22 10.11
N ALA A 223 4.27 -21.24 11.40
CA ALA A 223 5.47 -20.58 11.90
C ALA A 223 6.79 -21.10 11.31
N ASP A 224 6.78 -22.32 10.75
CA ASP A 224 7.90 -22.93 10.03
C ASP A 224 7.81 -22.78 8.50
N GLY A 225 6.77 -22.10 8.00
CA GLY A 225 6.48 -21.92 6.59
C GLY A 225 5.62 -23.03 5.98
N GLU A 226 5.12 -24.02 6.74
CA GLU A 226 4.25 -25.04 6.15
C GLU A 226 2.92 -24.44 5.65
N VAL A 227 2.54 -24.83 4.43
CA VAL A 227 1.25 -24.46 3.83
C VAL A 227 0.18 -25.44 4.26
N VAL A 228 -0.86 -24.93 4.92
CA VAL A 228 -2.01 -25.75 5.34
C VAL A 228 -2.97 -25.95 4.17
N ASP A 229 -3.40 -27.18 3.92
CA ASP A 229 -4.38 -27.51 2.88
C ASP A 229 -5.83 -27.19 3.30
N ASP A 230 -6.09 -25.94 3.63
CA ASP A 230 -7.41 -25.39 3.88
C ASP A 230 -7.61 -24.08 3.11
N PRO A 231 -8.84 -23.54 2.99
CA PRO A 231 -9.08 -22.31 2.24
C PRO A 231 -8.28 -21.07 2.70
N ASP A 232 -7.92 -20.96 3.99
CA ASP A 232 -7.09 -19.87 4.51
C ASP A 232 -5.61 -20.10 4.22
N GLY A 233 -5.14 -21.35 4.28
CA GLY A 233 -3.76 -21.69 3.92
C GLY A 233 -3.48 -21.70 2.41
N ARG A 234 -4.50 -21.88 1.56
CA ARG A 234 -4.36 -21.87 0.09
C ARG A 234 -4.58 -20.52 -0.58
N VAL A 235 -5.00 -19.49 0.15
CA VAL A 235 -5.29 -18.19 -0.45
C VAL A 235 -4.01 -17.48 -0.88
N LEU A 236 -4.02 -17.02 -2.13
CA LEU A 236 -3.04 -16.11 -2.71
C LEU A 236 -3.71 -14.76 -2.93
N ASN A 237 -2.96 -13.68 -2.73
CA ASN A 237 -3.34 -12.33 -3.12
C ASN A 237 -2.26 -11.77 -4.06
N PRO A 238 -2.45 -11.87 -5.38
CA PRO A 238 -1.45 -11.40 -6.35
C PRO A 238 -1.05 -9.94 -6.16
N GLY A 239 -1.99 -9.09 -5.72
CA GLY A 239 -1.70 -7.68 -5.44
C GLY A 239 -0.77 -7.48 -4.25
N HIS A 240 -0.97 -8.21 -3.15
CA HIS A 240 -0.05 -8.17 -2.00
C HIS A 240 1.33 -8.70 -2.37
N ALA A 241 1.41 -9.80 -3.12
CA ALA A 241 2.68 -10.35 -3.57
C ALA A 241 3.44 -9.36 -4.48
N MET A 242 2.74 -8.63 -5.36
CA MET A 242 3.30 -7.53 -6.15
C MET A 242 3.79 -6.37 -5.28
N GLU A 243 3.02 -5.96 -4.26
CA GLU A 243 3.41 -4.90 -3.32
C GLU A 243 4.68 -5.27 -2.54
N SER A 244 4.69 -6.50 -2.00
CA SER A 244 5.82 -7.09 -1.30
C SER A 244 7.06 -7.18 -2.19
N ALA A 245 6.89 -7.61 -3.45
CA ALA A 245 8.00 -7.71 -4.40
C ALA A 245 8.68 -6.36 -4.64
N TRP A 246 7.92 -5.27 -4.82
CA TRP A 246 8.56 -3.97 -5.06
C TRP A 246 9.18 -3.37 -3.79
N PHE A 247 8.66 -3.67 -2.59
CA PHE A 247 9.36 -3.35 -1.34
C PHE A 247 10.73 -4.05 -1.27
N ILE A 248 10.80 -5.32 -1.69
CA ILE A 248 12.05 -6.08 -1.75
C ILE A 248 12.98 -5.54 -2.85
N LEU A 249 12.45 -5.14 -4.01
CA LEU A 249 13.25 -4.48 -5.06
C LEU A 249 13.89 -3.18 -4.57
N ARG A 250 13.17 -2.35 -3.79
CA ARG A 250 13.76 -1.16 -3.16
C ARG A 250 14.88 -1.52 -2.19
N GLU A 251 14.70 -2.58 -1.40
CA GLU A 251 15.75 -3.06 -0.49
C GLU A 251 16.97 -3.56 -1.26
N ALA A 252 16.75 -4.31 -2.33
CA ALA A 252 17.79 -4.79 -3.24
C ALA A 252 18.56 -3.62 -3.88
N GLN A 253 17.87 -2.56 -4.29
CA GLN A 253 18.50 -1.36 -4.82
C GLN A 253 19.35 -0.64 -3.78
N TYR A 254 18.85 -0.49 -2.54
CA TYR A 254 19.60 0.10 -1.44
C TYR A 254 20.90 -0.66 -1.15
N ARG A 255 20.85 -2.00 -1.17
CA ARG A 255 21.98 -2.89 -0.86
C ARG A 255 22.88 -3.19 -2.05
N ASN A 256 22.47 -2.84 -3.27
CA ASN A 256 23.04 -3.34 -4.52
C ASN A 256 23.06 -4.89 -4.58
N ASP A 257 21.99 -5.52 -4.12
CA ASP A 257 21.87 -6.97 -4.00
C ASP A 257 21.11 -7.57 -5.18
N ASN A 258 21.85 -8.18 -6.12
CA ASN A 258 21.27 -8.82 -7.30
C ASN A 258 20.49 -10.10 -6.99
N GLU A 259 20.88 -10.86 -5.96
CA GLU A 259 20.17 -12.08 -5.59
C GLU A 259 18.80 -11.72 -5.02
N LEU A 260 18.76 -10.72 -4.13
CA LEU A 260 17.52 -10.20 -3.58
C LEU A 260 16.59 -9.63 -4.67
N ARG A 261 17.17 -8.90 -5.65
CA ARG A 261 16.43 -8.44 -6.83
C ARG A 261 15.80 -9.60 -7.59
N ASP A 262 16.57 -10.64 -7.89
CA ASP A 262 16.11 -11.77 -8.71
C ASP A 262 15.01 -12.57 -7.99
N ARG A 263 15.09 -12.70 -6.66
CA ARG A 263 14.03 -13.27 -5.82
C ARG A 263 12.74 -12.46 -5.87
N ALA A 264 12.83 -11.13 -5.80
CA ALA A 264 11.65 -10.26 -5.92
C ALA A 264 11.01 -10.32 -7.31
N VAL A 265 11.81 -10.36 -8.37
CA VAL A 265 11.29 -10.50 -9.74
C VAL A 265 10.62 -11.87 -9.93
N GLN A 266 11.15 -12.92 -9.32
CA GLN A 266 10.50 -14.23 -9.33
C GLN A 266 9.10 -14.19 -8.66
N MET A 267 8.92 -13.41 -7.58
CA MET A 267 7.59 -13.19 -6.99
C MET A 267 6.63 -12.48 -7.96
N ILE A 268 7.13 -11.53 -8.76
CA ILE A 268 6.35 -10.85 -9.81
C ILE A 268 5.88 -11.87 -10.85
N ASP A 269 6.81 -12.69 -11.36
CA ASP A 269 6.49 -13.72 -12.37
C ASP A 269 5.37 -14.65 -11.88
N TRP A 270 5.53 -15.21 -10.67
CA TRP A 270 4.52 -16.07 -10.03
C TRP A 270 3.17 -15.39 -9.85
N SER A 271 3.17 -14.10 -9.48
CA SER A 271 1.94 -13.35 -9.23
C SER A 271 1.20 -13.02 -10.53
N LEU A 272 1.91 -12.79 -11.63
CA LEU A 272 1.30 -12.63 -12.96
C LEU A 272 0.66 -13.93 -13.42
N ASP A 273 1.39 -15.04 -13.32
CA ASP A 273 0.94 -16.36 -13.75
C ASP A 273 -0.31 -16.81 -13.00
N ALA A 274 -0.37 -16.60 -11.68
CA ALA A 274 -1.52 -16.94 -10.88
C ALA A 274 -2.67 -15.93 -11.00
N GLY A 275 -2.35 -14.63 -11.12
CA GLY A 275 -3.30 -13.55 -10.88
C GLY A 275 -3.90 -12.90 -12.11
N TRP A 276 -3.29 -13.01 -13.29
CA TRP A 276 -3.82 -12.35 -14.49
C TRP A 276 -5.01 -13.14 -15.07
N ASP A 277 -6.12 -12.45 -15.32
CA ASP A 277 -7.31 -13.07 -15.95
C ASP A 277 -7.21 -13.01 -17.47
N ASP A 278 -6.99 -14.15 -18.12
CA ASP A 278 -6.89 -14.20 -19.59
C ASP A 278 -8.23 -13.97 -20.31
N GLU A 279 -9.36 -14.10 -19.64
CA GLU A 279 -10.68 -13.92 -20.24
C GLU A 279 -11.06 -12.44 -20.36
N TYR A 280 -10.92 -11.68 -19.26
CA TYR A 280 -11.33 -10.28 -19.19
C TYR A 280 -10.17 -9.28 -19.07
N GLY A 281 -8.94 -9.78 -18.91
CA GLY A 281 -7.78 -8.99 -18.52
C GLY A 281 -7.87 -8.50 -17.07
N GLY A 282 -6.79 -7.91 -16.58
CA GLY A 282 -6.71 -7.36 -15.23
C GLY A 282 -6.44 -8.43 -14.17
N MET A 283 -5.77 -8.01 -13.11
CA MET A 283 -5.39 -8.87 -11.99
C MET A 283 -6.63 -9.21 -11.15
N LEU A 284 -6.81 -10.50 -10.85
CA LEU A 284 -7.78 -11.01 -9.88
C LEU A 284 -7.38 -10.56 -8.47
N TYR A 285 -8.37 -10.46 -7.58
CA TYR A 285 -8.12 -10.05 -6.21
C TYR A 285 -7.55 -11.20 -5.37
N PHE A 286 -8.19 -12.37 -5.42
CA PHE A 286 -7.73 -13.56 -4.71
C PHE A 286 -7.74 -14.77 -5.62
N VAL A 287 -6.79 -15.68 -5.40
CA VAL A 287 -6.66 -16.95 -6.14
C VAL A 287 -6.47 -18.08 -5.13
N ASP A 288 -7.01 -19.27 -5.41
CA ASP A 288 -6.71 -20.47 -4.62
C ASP A 288 -5.53 -21.19 -5.28
N ALA A 289 -4.46 -21.46 -4.51
CA ALA A 289 -3.22 -22.06 -5.01
C ALA A 289 -3.37 -23.46 -5.63
N ARG A 290 -4.56 -24.08 -5.53
CA ARG A 290 -4.86 -25.40 -6.09
C ARG A 290 -6.12 -25.38 -6.97
N ASP A 291 -6.49 -24.22 -7.49
CA ASP A 291 -7.65 -24.02 -8.36
C ASP A 291 -8.97 -24.54 -7.75
N ARG A 292 -9.10 -24.48 -6.42
CA ARG A 292 -10.35 -24.82 -5.72
C ARG A 292 -11.29 -23.62 -5.68
N PRO A 293 -12.61 -23.84 -5.46
CA PRO A 293 -13.55 -22.74 -5.27
C PRO A 293 -13.09 -21.77 -4.18
N ASN A 294 -13.02 -20.49 -4.54
CA ASN A 294 -12.56 -19.46 -3.62
C ASN A 294 -13.63 -19.15 -2.55
N ARG A 295 -13.20 -18.95 -1.30
CA ARG A 295 -14.10 -18.60 -0.19
C ARG A 295 -14.56 -17.14 -0.20
N TYR A 296 -13.79 -16.25 -0.83
CA TYR A 296 -14.07 -14.83 -0.88
C TYR A 296 -15.04 -14.55 -2.03
N LEU A 297 -16.18 -13.93 -1.76
CA LEU A 297 -17.16 -13.59 -2.80
C LEU A 297 -16.58 -12.63 -3.85
N GLN A 298 -15.63 -11.80 -3.44
CA GLN A 298 -14.98 -10.78 -4.25
C GLN A 298 -13.68 -11.25 -4.94
N TRP A 299 -13.38 -12.55 -4.94
CA TRP A 299 -12.09 -13.08 -5.40
C TRP A 299 -11.74 -12.68 -6.83
N ASP A 300 -12.74 -12.57 -7.71
CA ASP A 300 -12.58 -12.26 -9.13
C ASP A 300 -12.73 -10.77 -9.47
N MET A 301 -13.00 -9.93 -8.46
CA MET A 301 -13.09 -8.49 -8.64
C MET A 301 -11.74 -7.89 -9.03
N LYS A 302 -11.77 -6.76 -9.73
CA LYS A 302 -10.57 -6.02 -10.14
C LYS A 302 -10.46 -4.77 -9.29
N LEU A 303 -9.46 -4.73 -8.41
CA LEU A 303 -9.27 -3.64 -7.46
C LEU A 303 -8.14 -2.70 -7.91
N TRP A 304 -8.39 -1.40 -7.74
CA TRP A 304 -7.48 -0.33 -8.15
C TRP A 304 -6.06 -0.51 -7.62
N TRP A 305 -5.91 -0.83 -6.34
CA TRP A 305 -4.60 -0.90 -5.69
C TRP A 305 -3.80 -2.09 -6.22
N VAL A 306 -4.43 -3.26 -6.44
CA VAL A 306 -3.77 -4.44 -7.03
C VAL A 306 -3.07 -4.06 -8.34
N HIS A 307 -3.76 -3.30 -9.19
CA HIS A 307 -3.24 -2.89 -10.49
C HIS A 307 -2.15 -1.81 -10.37
N LEU A 308 -2.32 -0.85 -9.46
CA LEU A 308 -1.33 0.20 -9.21
C LEU A 308 -0.02 -0.37 -8.64
N GLU A 309 -0.09 -1.32 -7.71
CA GLU A 309 1.10 -2.01 -7.20
C GLU A 309 1.77 -2.88 -8.26
N THR A 310 0.97 -3.57 -9.09
CA THR A 310 1.47 -4.35 -10.23
C THR A 310 2.22 -3.46 -11.22
N LEU A 311 1.66 -2.28 -11.57
CA LEU A 311 2.31 -1.33 -12.48
C LEU A 311 3.67 -0.89 -11.95
N TYR A 312 3.75 -0.53 -10.68
CA TYR A 312 5.01 -0.07 -10.09
C TYR A 312 6.03 -1.20 -9.99
N ALA A 313 5.62 -2.39 -9.54
CA ALA A 313 6.48 -3.57 -9.46
C ALA A 313 7.08 -3.96 -10.81
N LEU A 314 6.25 -4.01 -11.86
CA LEU A 314 6.70 -4.34 -13.22
C LEU A 314 7.71 -3.33 -13.76
N LEU A 315 7.42 -2.04 -13.59
CA LEU A 315 8.30 -0.98 -14.10
C LEU A 315 9.63 -0.95 -13.35
N LEU A 316 9.60 -1.09 -12.01
CA LEU A 316 10.80 -1.16 -11.18
C LEU A 316 11.63 -2.40 -11.49
N GLY A 317 10.97 -3.57 -11.61
CA GLY A 317 11.61 -4.82 -12.02
C GLY A 317 12.29 -4.70 -13.39
N HIS A 318 11.61 -4.12 -14.38
CA HIS A 318 12.20 -3.83 -15.69
C HIS A 318 13.42 -2.91 -15.56
N ARG A 319 13.31 -1.82 -14.80
CA ARG A 319 14.40 -0.84 -14.62
C ARG A 319 15.66 -1.46 -14.02
N MET A 320 15.49 -2.40 -13.08
CA MET A 320 16.58 -3.02 -12.33
C MET A 320 17.21 -4.23 -13.03
N THR A 321 16.48 -4.89 -13.95
CA THR A 321 16.95 -6.12 -14.64
C THR A 321 17.22 -5.93 -16.13
N GLY A 322 16.55 -4.96 -16.77
CA GLY A 322 16.52 -4.83 -18.23
C GLY A 322 15.61 -5.86 -18.93
N ARG A 323 14.86 -6.71 -18.19
CA ARG A 323 13.96 -7.71 -18.75
C ARG A 323 12.86 -7.07 -19.61
N ALA A 324 12.80 -7.41 -20.89
CA ALA A 324 11.85 -6.81 -21.85
C ALA A 324 10.42 -7.32 -21.66
N ASP A 325 10.25 -8.53 -21.15
CA ASP A 325 8.97 -9.15 -20.81
C ASP A 325 8.26 -8.41 -19.67
N LEU A 326 8.98 -7.95 -18.65
CA LEU A 326 8.41 -7.11 -17.57
C LEU A 326 7.88 -5.78 -18.11
N LEU A 327 8.56 -5.19 -19.10
CA LEU A 327 8.08 -3.98 -19.76
C LEU A 327 6.82 -4.24 -20.60
N ALA A 328 6.78 -5.34 -21.34
CA ALA A 328 5.60 -5.73 -22.10
C ALA A 328 4.39 -5.95 -21.18
N TRP A 329 4.61 -6.58 -20.02
CA TRP A 329 3.60 -6.69 -18.98
C TRP A 329 3.18 -5.34 -18.42
N PHE A 330 4.12 -4.43 -18.12
CA PHE A 330 3.78 -3.07 -17.68
C PHE A 330 2.86 -2.38 -18.68
N GLU A 331 3.16 -2.46 -19.98
CA GLU A 331 2.33 -1.85 -21.03
C GLU A 331 0.93 -2.48 -21.08
N ARG A 332 0.82 -3.81 -21.00
CA ARG A 332 -0.46 -4.53 -20.96
C ARG A 332 -1.31 -4.13 -19.75
N VAL A 333 -0.72 -4.12 -18.56
CA VAL A 333 -1.40 -3.72 -17.32
C VAL A 333 -1.76 -2.24 -17.37
N HIS A 334 -0.88 -1.40 -17.92
CA HIS A 334 -1.10 0.05 -18.07
C HIS A 334 -2.33 0.32 -18.92
N GLU A 335 -2.39 -0.23 -20.12
CA GLU A 335 -3.52 -0.04 -21.03
C GLU A 335 -4.84 -0.48 -20.39
N TRP A 336 -4.85 -1.66 -19.75
CA TRP A 336 -6.04 -2.18 -19.10
C TRP A 336 -6.52 -1.30 -17.94
N THR A 337 -5.58 -0.88 -17.09
CA THR A 337 -5.84 -0.09 -15.86
C THR A 337 -6.36 1.30 -16.20
N TRP A 338 -5.67 2.00 -17.11
CA TRP A 338 -6.02 3.37 -17.49
C TRP A 338 -7.30 3.48 -18.29
N ALA A 339 -7.73 2.40 -18.94
CA ALA A 339 -9.01 2.34 -19.63
C ALA A 339 -10.22 2.18 -18.70
N ARG A 340 -10.03 1.69 -17.46
CA ARG A 340 -11.15 1.21 -16.61
C ARG A 340 -11.29 1.92 -15.28
N PHE A 341 -10.19 2.25 -14.60
CA PHE A 341 -10.28 2.85 -13.27
C PHE A 341 -10.50 4.38 -13.26
N PRO A 342 -9.79 5.19 -14.07
CA PRO A 342 -9.95 6.64 -14.01
C PRO A 342 -11.38 7.09 -14.36
N ASP A 343 -12.01 7.89 -13.49
CA ASP A 343 -13.29 8.54 -13.79
C ASP A 343 -13.04 9.95 -14.30
N ARG A 344 -13.01 10.06 -15.62
CA ARG A 344 -12.75 11.33 -16.32
C ARG A 344 -13.81 12.41 -16.06
N GLN A 345 -14.97 12.05 -15.50
CA GLN A 345 -16.05 13.00 -15.24
C GLN A 345 -15.96 13.64 -13.84
N HIS A 346 -15.54 12.90 -12.83
CA HIS A 346 -15.56 13.37 -11.44
C HIS A 346 -14.19 13.35 -10.75
N GLY A 347 -13.11 13.13 -11.51
CA GLY A 347 -11.76 13.02 -10.98
C GLY A 347 -11.56 11.76 -10.13
N GLU A 348 -10.31 11.43 -9.82
CA GLU A 348 -9.92 10.17 -9.21
C GLU A 348 -10.42 8.95 -10.00
N TRP A 349 -10.07 7.80 -9.46
CA TRP A 349 -10.28 6.46 -9.95
C TRP A 349 -11.36 5.79 -9.12
N TYR A 350 -12.13 4.94 -9.77
CA TYR A 350 -12.94 3.94 -9.08
C TYR A 350 -12.03 2.99 -8.29
N GLY A 351 -12.58 2.42 -7.21
CA GLY A 351 -11.90 1.35 -6.47
C GLY A 351 -12.22 -0.04 -7.02
N TYR A 352 -13.50 -0.30 -7.26
CA TYR A 352 -14.00 -1.67 -7.31
C TYR A 352 -14.71 -1.93 -8.63
N LEU A 353 -14.14 -2.82 -9.43
CA LEU A 353 -14.73 -3.31 -10.67
C LEU A 353 -15.12 -4.78 -10.50
N ARG A 354 -16.15 -5.20 -11.24
CA ARG A 354 -16.46 -6.63 -11.41
C ARG A 354 -15.39 -7.30 -12.25
N ARG A 355 -15.43 -8.62 -12.38
CA ARG A 355 -14.49 -9.41 -13.18
C ARG A 355 -14.41 -8.95 -14.64
N ASP A 356 -15.53 -8.54 -15.24
CA ASP A 356 -15.63 -8.01 -16.61
C ASP A 356 -14.97 -6.62 -16.79
N GLY A 357 -14.54 -5.98 -15.70
CA GLY A 357 -13.93 -4.65 -15.70
C GLY A 357 -14.94 -3.50 -15.63
N GLU A 358 -16.24 -3.78 -15.50
CA GLU A 358 -17.26 -2.76 -15.29
C GLU A 358 -17.31 -2.30 -13.84
N VAL A 359 -17.70 -1.05 -13.60
CA VAL A 359 -17.78 -0.47 -12.27
C VAL A 359 -18.78 -1.26 -11.40
N CYS A 360 -18.29 -1.76 -10.26
CA CYS A 360 -19.11 -2.46 -9.27
C CYS A 360 -19.60 -1.49 -8.20
N LEU A 361 -18.68 -0.74 -7.58
CA LEU A 361 -18.99 0.28 -6.58
C LEU A 361 -18.47 1.63 -7.07
N PRO A 362 -19.35 2.59 -7.43
CA PRO A 362 -18.93 3.86 -8.03
C PRO A 362 -18.40 4.86 -6.98
N LEU A 363 -17.88 4.42 -5.84
CA LEU A 363 -17.38 5.29 -4.78
C LEU A 363 -15.95 5.79 -5.05
N LYS A 364 -15.62 6.99 -4.58
CA LYS A 364 -14.26 7.58 -4.65
C LYS A 364 -13.41 7.19 -3.47
N GLY A 365 -14.04 7.02 -2.31
CA GLY A 365 -13.39 6.43 -1.16
C GLY A 365 -14.36 5.73 -0.20
N SER A 366 -13.77 5.03 0.75
CA SER A 366 -14.45 4.15 1.70
C SER A 366 -13.56 3.89 2.90
N ALA A 367 -14.01 3.02 3.80
CA ALA A 367 -13.20 2.45 4.88
C ALA A 367 -11.87 1.82 4.40
N TRP A 368 -11.75 1.47 3.11
CA TRP A 368 -10.61 0.76 2.53
C TRP A 368 -9.98 1.49 1.33
N LYS A 369 -10.51 2.65 0.94
CA LYS A 369 -9.97 3.49 -0.16
C LYS A 369 -9.91 4.95 0.28
N GLY A 370 -8.73 5.53 0.17
CA GLY A 370 -8.46 6.91 0.53
C GLY A 370 -7.23 7.45 -0.19
N PHE A 371 -6.78 8.63 0.22
CA PHE A 371 -5.64 9.35 -0.37
C PHE A 371 -4.30 8.63 -0.12
N TYR A 372 -4.03 7.55 -0.85
CA TYR A 372 -2.83 6.74 -0.70
C TYR A 372 -2.39 6.00 -1.96
N HIS A 373 -2.94 4.79 -2.25
CA HIS A 373 -2.42 3.94 -3.34
C HIS A 373 -2.43 4.65 -4.71
N VAL A 374 -3.52 5.34 -5.05
CA VAL A 374 -3.62 6.10 -6.32
C VAL A 374 -2.52 7.18 -6.40
N PRO A 375 -2.49 8.20 -5.53
CA PRO A 375 -1.49 9.26 -5.65
C PRO A 375 -0.04 8.75 -5.43
N ARG A 376 0.17 7.77 -4.54
CA ARG A 376 1.50 7.15 -4.31
C ARG A 376 2.02 6.50 -5.59
N ALA A 377 1.25 5.58 -6.16
CA ALA A 377 1.69 4.86 -7.35
C ALA A 377 1.85 5.80 -8.54
N LEU A 378 0.95 6.78 -8.70
CA LEU A 378 1.10 7.78 -9.77
C LEU A 378 2.41 8.58 -9.64
N LEU A 379 2.73 9.04 -8.42
CA LEU A 379 3.96 9.76 -8.13
C LEU A 379 5.19 8.88 -8.37
N LEU A 380 5.24 7.69 -7.78
CA LEU A 380 6.41 6.80 -7.87
C LEU A 380 6.67 6.33 -9.30
N ILE A 381 5.61 6.01 -10.06
CA ILE A 381 5.74 5.65 -11.48
C ILE A 381 6.23 6.85 -12.29
N ALA A 382 5.74 8.06 -12.05
CA ALA A 382 6.22 9.25 -12.74
C ALA A 382 7.71 9.52 -12.46
N GLU A 383 8.14 9.42 -11.19
CA GLU A 383 9.54 9.56 -10.77
C GLU A 383 10.43 8.53 -11.50
N LEU A 384 10.03 7.26 -11.50
CA LEU A 384 10.77 6.18 -12.15
C LEU A 384 10.85 6.35 -13.69
N LEU A 385 9.78 6.84 -14.32
CA LEU A 385 9.77 7.13 -15.75
C LEU A 385 10.64 8.35 -16.12
N ASP A 386 10.70 9.37 -15.26
CA ASP A 386 11.60 10.52 -15.46
C ASP A 386 13.07 10.07 -15.37
N GLU A 387 13.43 9.19 -14.43
CA GLU A 387 14.76 8.58 -14.34
C GLU A 387 15.11 7.79 -15.62
N MET A 388 14.16 6.99 -16.12
CA MET A 388 14.31 6.26 -17.39
C MET A 388 14.42 7.18 -18.61
N ALA A 389 13.87 8.39 -18.52
CA ALA A 389 13.97 9.42 -19.55
C ALA A 389 15.28 10.25 -19.48
N GLY A 390 16.12 10.00 -18.48
CA GLY A 390 17.38 10.71 -18.26
C GLY A 390 17.21 12.12 -17.69
N LYS A 391 16.16 12.35 -16.91
CA LYS A 391 16.00 13.53 -16.06
C LYS A 391 16.32 13.16 -14.62
#